data_AF-A0A1F3ILI2-F1
#
_entry.id   AF-A0A1F3ILI2-F1
#
_cell.length_a   1.000
_cell.length_b   1.000
_cell.length_c   1.000
_cell.angle_alpha   90.00
_cell.angle_beta   90.00
_cell.angle_gamma   90.00
#
_symmetry.space_group_name_H-M   'P 1'
#
loop_
_entity.id
_entity.type
_entity.pdbx_description
1 polymer ?
#
loop_
_entity_poly.entity_id
_entity_poly.type
_entity_poly.pdbx_seq_one_letter_code
_entity_poly.pdbx_strand_id
1 'polypeptide(L)'
;MLLLTLQTLKNPDIMKKIVLILTVLVLFSSGCKFFGKKKEQEKARIEQMKKDSIQKAQKAAKDLELKKAQEEKAKQEAIARAEEERQRLYKFHIIVGSFKTPKYAAAYKDFIGQKGYQTEILVNRYKFEMISIGAYKSWGEAIKDLQKAREAVEATSWIYIKGQ
;
A
#
# COMPACT_ATOMS: atom_id res chain seq x y z
N MET A 1 -50.29 -80.04 12.72
CA MET A 1 -49.56 -79.03 13.52
C MET A 1 -49.40 -77.72 12.75
N LEU A 2 -50.46 -77.22 12.11
CA LEU A 2 -50.47 -75.96 11.34
C LEU A 2 -51.79 -75.18 11.50
N LEU A 3 -52.69 -75.67 12.38
CA LEU A 3 -54.00 -75.05 12.65
C LEU A 3 -54.06 -74.33 14.01
N LEU A 4 -53.04 -74.48 14.86
CA LEU A 4 -53.00 -73.85 16.19
C LEU A 4 -52.34 -72.46 16.20
N THR A 5 -51.71 -72.04 15.10
CA THR A 5 -51.05 -70.72 14.99
C THR A 5 -51.97 -69.62 14.48
N LEU A 6 -53.14 -69.93 13.92
CA LEU A 6 -54.06 -68.94 13.34
C LEU A 6 -55.16 -68.46 14.30
N GLN A 7 -55.40 -69.14 15.42
CA GLN A 7 -56.47 -68.76 16.36
C GLN A 7 -56.06 -67.70 17.40
N THR A 8 -54.77 -67.46 17.62
CA THR A 8 -54.31 -66.42 18.56
C THR A 8 -54.38 -64.99 17.98
N LEU A 9 -54.61 -64.85 16.66
CA LEU A 9 -54.77 -63.57 15.98
C LEU A 9 -56.21 -63.00 16.04
N LYS A 10 -57.18 -63.72 16.62
CA LYS A 10 -58.60 -63.31 16.68
C LYS A 10 -59.06 -62.94 18.09
N ASN A 11 -58.14 -62.52 18.96
CA ASN A 11 -58.50 -61.94 20.26
C ASN A 11 -58.43 -60.40 20.17
N PRO A 12 -59.58 -59.69 20.26
CA PRO A 12 -59.64 -58.25 20.07
C PRO A 12 -58.80 -57.46 21.09
N ASP A 13 -58.59 -58.01 22.30
CA ASP A 13 -57.75 -57.38 23.33
C ASP A 13 -56.24 -57.52 23.09
N ILE A 14 -55.81 -58.58 22.41
CA ILE A 14 -54.39 -58.78 22.05
C ILE A 14 -54.05 -57.93 20.82
N MET A 15 -54.99 -57.83 19.87
CA MET A 15 -54.85 -56.98 18.68
C MET A 15 -54.77 -55.49 19.04
N LYS A 16 -55.58 -55.02 20.00
CA LYS A 16 -55.49 -53.65 20.52
C LYS A 16 -54.14 -53.36 21.18
N LYS A 17 -53.60 -54.28 21.98
CA LYS A 17 -52.28 -54.13 22.63
C LYS A 17 -51.14 -54.08 21.62
N ILE A 18 -51.17 -54.91 20.59
CA ILE A 18 -50.16 -54.92 19.51
C ILE A 18 -50.23 -53.64 18.69
N VAL A 19 -51.43 -53.17 18.34
CA VAL A 19 -51.62 -51.89 17.64
C VAL A 19 -51.09 -50.74 18.49
N LEU A 20 -51.36 -50.73 19.80
CA LEU A 20 -50.90 -49.67 20.70
C LEU A 20 -49.36 -49.65 20.83
N ILE A 21 -48.72 -50.82 20.90
CA ILE A 21 -47.25 -50.96 20.94
C ILE A 21 -46.62 -50.51 19.60
N LEU A 22 -47.19 -50.90 18.46
CA LEU A 22 -46.74 -50.46 17.14
C LEU A 22 -46.89 -48.94 16.96
N THR A 23 -47.97 -48.35 17.48
CA THR A 23 -48.22 -46.91 17.39
C THR A 23 -47.19 -46.12 18.21
N VAL A 24 -46.84 -46.60 19.41
CA VAL A 24 -45.80 -45.98 20.25
C VAL A 24 -44.40 -46.12 19.64
N LEU A 25 -44.09 -47.26 19.00
CA LEU A 25 -42.80 -47.50 18.35
C LEU A 25 -42.56 -46.57 17.14
N VAL A 26 -43.62 -46.30 16.36
CA VAL A 26 -43.58 -45.39 15.20
C VAL A 26 -43.35 -43.94 15.64
N LEU A 27 -43.92 -43.52 16.76
CA LEU A 27 -43.74 -42.16 17.31
C LEU A 27 -42.31 -41.90 17.81
N PHE A 28 -41.58 -42.91 18.30
CA PHE A 28 -40.19 -42.75 18.74
C PHE A 28 -39.16 -42.71 17.59
N SER A 29 -39.50 -43.24 16.42
CA SER A 29 -38.60 -43.29 15.25
C SER A 29 -38.36 -41.92 14.57
N SER A 30 -39.18 -40.92 14.90
CA SER A 30 -39.10 -39.57 14.31
C SER A 30 -38.10 -38.63 15.02
N GLY A 31 -37.46 -39.06 16.11
CA GLY A 31 -36.62 -38.20 16.98
C GLY A 31 -35.18 -37.95 16.51
N CYS A 32 -34.60 -38.76 15.61
CA CYS A 32 -33.17 -38.66 15.26
C CYS A 32 -32.83 -37.59 14.21
N LYS A 33 -33.81 -37.04 13.47
CA LYS A 33 -33.56 -36.02 12.42
C LYS A 33 -33.33 -34.60 12.98
N PHE A 34 -33.64 -34.37 14.26
CA PHE A 34 -33.59 -33.03 14.86
C PHE A 34 -32.20 -32.66 15.42
N PHE A 35 -31.38 -33.64 15.80
CA PHE A 35 -30.05 -33.41 16.37
C PHE A 35 -28.95 -33.14 15.32
N GLY A 36 -29.05 -33.72 14.13
CA GLY A 36 -28.08 -33.49 13.03
C GLY A 36 -28.09 -32.04 12.52
N LYS A 37 -29.29 -31.45 12.39
CA LYS A 37 -29.46 -30.06 11.93
C LYS A 37 -28.79 -29.04 12.87
N LYS A 38 -28.83 -29.26 14.19
CA LYS A 38 -28.17 -28.35 15.16
C LYS A 38 -26.64 -28.37 15.04
N LYS A 39 -26.01 -29.54 14.83
CA LYS A 39 -24.55 -29.65 14.66
C LYS A 39 -24.05 -29.01 13.37
N GLU A 40 -24.83 -29.11 12.30
CA GLU A 40 -24.47 -28.52 11.00
C GLU A 40 -24.64 -27.00 11.00
N GLN A 41 -25.69 -26.49 11.66
CA GLN A 41 -25.90 -25.07 11.87
C GLN A 41 -24.82 -24.44 12.77
N GLU A 42 -24.37 -25.16 13.80
CA GLU A 42 -23.28 -24.72 14.67
C GLU A 42 -21.93 -24.69 13.94
N LYS A 43 -21.63 -25.72 13.12
CA LYS A 43 -20.44 -25.73 12.26
C LYS A 43 -20.45 -24.57 11.26
N ALA A 44 -21.59 -24.32 10.60
CA ALA A 44 -21.74 -23.20 9.67
C ALA A 44 -21.55 -21.85 10.38
N ARG A 45 -22.07 -21.69 11.61
CA ARG A 45 -21.85 -20.49 12.43
C ARG A 45 -20.38 -20.31 12.81
N ILE A 46 -19.69 -21.36 13.24
CA ILE A 46 -18.27 -21.29 13.58
C ILE A 46 -17.43 -20.94 12.35
N GLU A 47 -17.76 -21.47 11.17
CA GLU A 47 -17.08 -21.14 9.93
C GLU A 47 -17.34 -19.68 9.51
N GLN A 48 -18.57 -19.19 9.64
CA GLN A 48 -18.91 -17.78 9.44
C GLN A 48 -18.16 -16.87 10.39
N MET A 49 -18.13 -17.17 11.69
CA MET A 49 -17.39 -16.37 12.68
C MET A 49 -15.88 -16.31 12.38
N LYS A 50 -15.29 -17.40 11.88
CA LYS A 50 -13.89 -17.41 11.42
C LYS A 50 -13.69 -16.54 10.20
N LYS A 51 -14.56 -16.64 9.19
CA LYS A 51 -14.51 -15.79 7.98
C LYS A 51 -14.67 -14.32 8.32
N ASP A 52 -15.61 -13.98 9.21
CA ASP A 52 -15.86 -12.60 9.65
C ASP A 52 -14.68 -12.03 10.42
N SER A 53 -14.03 -12.85 11.26
CA SER A 53 -12.84 -12.43 12.02
C SER A 53 -11.65 -12.17 11.08
N ILE A 54 -11.43 -13.05 10.09
CA ILE A 54 -10.38 -12.87 9.08
C ILE A 54 -10.67 -11.64 8.22
N GLN A 55 -11.92 -11.43 7.79
CA GLN A 55 -12.30 -10.25 7.01
C GLN A 55 -12.12 -8.96 7.79
N LYS A 56 -12.46 -8.92 9.09
CA LYS A 56 -12.24 -7.75 9.94
C LYS A 56 -10.75 -7.44 10.08
N ALA A 57 -9.92 -8.45 10.33
CA ALA A 57 -8.47 -8.28 10.41
C ALA A 57 -7.86 -7.80 9.09
N GLN A 58 -8.30 -8.36 7.95
CA GLN A 58 -7.86 -7.93 6.62
C GLN A 58 -8.30 -6.50 6.30
N LYS A 59 -9.52 -6.09 6.67
CA LYS A 59 -9.97 -4.70 6.51
C LYS A 59 -9.14 -3.75 7.35
N ALA A 60 -8.91 -4.05 8.63
CA ALA A 60 -8.08 -3.22 9.50
C ALA A 60 -6.63 -3.10 8.99
N ALA A 61 -6.05 -4.19 8.46
CA ALA A 61 -4.74 -4.16 7.83
C ALA A 61 -4.72 -3.26 6.58
N LYS A 62 -5.71 -3.40 5.68
CA LYS A 62 -5.85 -2.54 4.50
C LYS A 62 -6.05 -1.08 4.84
N ASP A 63 -6.85 -0.78 5.86
CA ASP A 63 -7.09 0.60 6.31
C ASP A 63 -5.80 1.21 6.88
N LEU A 64 -4.99 0.43 7.60
CA LEU A 64 -3.69 0.88 8.09
C LEU A 64 -2.69 1.11 6.95
N GLU A 65 -2.63 0.21 5.97
CA GLU A 65 -1.80 0.38 4.78
C GLU A 65 -2.22 1.60 3.96
N LEU A 66 -3.53 1.81 3.79
CA LEU A 66 -4.06 2.98 3.08
C LEU A 66 -3.68 4.28 3.80
N LYS A 67 -3.80 4.33 5.13
CA LYS A 67 -3.38 5.49 5.92
C LYS A 67 -1.88 5.77 5.77
N LYS A 68 -1.03 4.75 5.89
CA LYS A 68 0.42 4.89 5.68
C LYS A 68 0.75 5.37 4.26
N ALA A 69 0.09 4.82 3.24
CA ALA A 69 0.28 5.25 1.86
C ALA A 69 -0.18 6.69 1.64
N GLN A 70 -1.27 7.12 2.28
CA GLN A 70 -1.75 8.50 2.22
C GLN A 70 -0.78 9.47 2.91
N GLU A 71 -0.24 9.11 4.07
CA GLU A 71 0.76 9.91 4.78
C GLU A 71 2.06 10.06 3.96
N GLU A 72 2.57 8.96 3.42
CA GLU A 72 3.77 8.99 2.57
C GLU A 72 3.52 9.82 1.30
N LYS A 73 2.35 9.68 0.68
CA LYS A 73 1.97 10.52 -0.46
C LYS A 73 1.89 12.00 -0.08
N ALA A 74 1.28 12.34 1.06
CA ALA A 74 1.18 13.71 1.53
C ALA A 74 2.56 14.33 1.82
N LYS A 75 3.50 13.55 2.39
CA LYS A 75 4.90 13.99 2.57
C LYS A 75 5.58 14.23 1.23
N GLN A 76 5.46 13.30 0.29
CA GLN A 76 6.05 13.45 -1.04
C GLN A 76 5.49 14.67 -1.78
N GLU A 77 4.17 14.88 -1.73
CA GLU A 77 3.52 16.07 -2.31
C GLU A 77 3.99 17.37 -1.63
N ALA A 78 4.18 17.39 -0.31
CA ALA A 78 4.70 18.56 0.39
C ALA A 78 6.13 18.90 -0.04
N ILE A 79 7.00 17.89 -0.18
CA ILE A 79 8.38 18.07 -0.67
C ILE A 79 8.37 18.56 -2.12
N ALA A 80 7.54 17.95 -2.98
CA ALA A 80 7.42 18.35 -4.38
C ALA A 80 6.95 19.81 -4.50
N ARG A 81 5.95 20.23 -3.72
CA ARG A 81 5.50 21.64 -3.70
C ARG A 81 6.58 22.60 -3.24
N ALA A 82 7.32 22.26 -2.18
CA ALA A 82 8.42 23.08 -1.68
C ALA A 82 9.56 23.20 -2.71
N GLU A 83 9.88 22.11 -3.39
CA GLU A 83 10.89 22.10 -4.44
C GLU A 83 10.43 22.89 -5.68
N GLU A 84 9.16 22.77 -6.09
CA GLU A 84 8.60 23.60 -7.16
C GLU A 84 8.65 25.09 -6.82
N GLU A 85 8.30 25.47 -5.59
CA GLU A 85 8.38 26.85 -5.13
C GLU A 85 9.84 27.34 -5.13
N ARG A 86 10.77 26.52 -4.65
CA ARG A 86 12.22 26.81 -4.74
C ARG A 86 12.64 27.03 -6.19
N GLN A 87 12.23 26.16 -7.10
CA GLN A 87 12.60 26.28 -8.52
C GLN A 87 11.99 27.52 -9.19
N ARG A 88 10.80 27.96 -8.77
CA ARG A 88 10.19 29.21 -9.26
C ARG A 88 10.89 30.45 -8.74
N LEU A 89 11.27 30.43 -7.47
CA LEU A 89 11.90 31.57 -6.82
C LEU A 89 13.36 31.72 -7.24
N TYR A 90 14.12 30.63 -7.29
CA TYR A 90 15.55 30.61 -7.54
C TYR A 90 15.87 30.28 -9.01
N LYS A 91 15.69 31.27 -9.88
CA LYS A 91 15.84 31.13 -11.34
C LYS A 91 17.26 31.32 -11.86
N PHE A 92 18.12 32.01 -11.12
CA PHE A 92 19.48 32.33 -11.55
C PHE A 92 20.48 31.38 -10.92
N HIS A 93 21.18 30.61 -11.74
CA HIS A 93 22.16 29.63 -11.28
C HIS A 93 23.55 30.01 -11.73
N ILE A 94 24.53 30.07 -10.83
CA ILE A 94 25.93 30.25 -11.22
C ILE A 94 26.47 28.90 -11.64
N ILE A 95 26.93 28.79 -12.88
CA ILE A 95 27.49 27.59 -13.50
C ILE A 95 29.01 27.73 -13.58
N VAL A 96 29.70 26.72 -13.08
CA VAL A 96 31.18 26.62 -13.07
C VAL A 96 31.69 25.57 -14.07
N GLY A 97 30.80 24.79 -14.68
CA GLY A 97 31.19 23.79 -15.66
C GLY A 97 29.98 23.22 -16.39
N SER A 98 30.19 22.73 -17.60
CA SER A 98 29.15 22.11 -18.43
C SER A 98 29.75 20.95 -19.22
N PHE A 99 29.20 19.75 -19.01
CA PHE A 99 29.76 18.51 -19.52
C PHE A 99 28.71 17.74 -20.31
N LYS A 100 29.12 17.18 -21.45
CA LYS A 100 28.28 16.25 -22.20
C LYS A 100 28.25 14.85 -21.58
N THR A 101 29.32 14.47 -20.90
CA THR A 101 29.51 13.15 -20.31
C THR A 101 29.20 13.19 -18.82
N PRO A 102 28.19 12.44 -18.33
CA PRO A 102 27.77 12.46 -16.92
C PRO A 102 28.89 12.11 -15.93
N LYS A 103 29.78 11.19 -16.31
CA LYS A 103 30.93 10.80 -15.47
C LYS A 103 31.83 12.00 -15.13
N TYR A 104 32.04 12.92 -16.08
CA TYR A 104 32.89 14.10 -15.86
C TYR A 104 32.16 15.17 -15.05
N ALA A 105 30.86 15.35 -15.27
CA ALA A 105 30.01 16.20 -14.45
C ALA A 105 30.05 15.75 -12.98
N ALA A 106 29.85 14.45 -12.72
CA ALA A 106 29.91 13.88 -11.37
C ALA A 106 31.28 14.08 -10.71
N ALA A 107 32.37 13.76 -11.41
CA ALA A 107 33.72 13.95 -10.88
C ALA A 107 34.02 15.43 -10.58
N TYR A 108 33.60 16.35 -11.45
CA TYR A 108 33.81 17.79 -11.25
C TYR A 108 32.94 18.33 -10.11
N LYS A 109 31.69 17.86 -9.99
CA LYS A 109 30.80 18.15 -8.85
C LYS A 109 31.49 17.78 -7.53
N ASP A 110 32.02 16.57 -7.43
CA ASP A 110 32.68 16.09 -6.22
C ASP A 110 33.94 16.89 -5.91
N PHE A 111 34.74 17.22 -6.93
CA PHE A 111 35.92 18.08 -6.79
C PHE A 111 35.58 19.47 -6.25
N ILE A 112 34.53 20.11 -6.76
CA ILE A 112 34.06 21.41 -6.27
C ILE A 112 33.42 21.29 -4.87
N GLY A 113 32.72 20.18 -4.61
CA GLY A 113 32.18 19.86 -3.29
C GLY A 113 33.25 19.72 -2.22
N GLN A 114 34.39 19.08 -2.53
CA GLN A 114 35.55 18.97 -1.64
C GLN A 114 36.16 20.33 -1.28
N LYS A 115 35.96 21.35 -2.12
CA LYS A 115 36.38 22.73 -1.84
C LYS A 115 35.39 23.49 -0.92
N GLY A 116 34.34 22.84 -0.46
CA GLY A 116 33.35 23.40 0.46
C GLY A 116 32.15 24.08 -0.21
N TYR A 117 32.00 23.95 -1.53
CA TYR A 117 30.86 24.53 -2.24
C TYR A 117 29.69 23.55 -2.30
N GLN A 118 28.48 24.05 -2.10
CA GLN A 118 27.27 23.27 -2.33
C GLN A 118 26.96 23.24 -3.83
N THR A 119 27.05 22.06 -4.44
CA THR A 119 26.91 21.87 -5.88
C THR A 119 25.62 21.17 -6.27
N GLU A 120 24.97 21.63 -7.33
CA GLU A 120 23.79 21.02 -7.95
C GLU A 120 24.07 20.71 -9.44
N ILE A 121 23.60 19.58 -9.95
CA ILE A 121 23.67 19.26 -11.38
C ILE A 121 22.36 19.69 -12.03
N LEU A 122 22.46 20.56 -13.05
CA LEU A 122 21.35 21.00 -13.88
C LEU A 122 21.51 20.44 -15.29
N VAL A 123 20.42 19.99 -15.90
CA VAL A 123 20.46 19.49 -17.28
C VAL A 123 19.81 20.49 -18.20
N ASN A 124 20.54 20.95 -19.23
CA ASN A 124 19.98 21.87 -20.21
C ASN A 124 19.21 21.12 -21.33
N ARG A 125 18.57 21.89 -22.22
CA ARG A 125 17.83 21.36 -23.39
C ARG A 125 18.69 20.49 -24.33
N TYR A 126 20.00 20.70 -24.35
CA TYR A 126 20.96 19.96 -25.19
C TYR A 126 21.56 18.74 -24.49
N LYS A 127 21.02 18.34 -23.31
CA LYS A 127 21.51 17.23 -22.50
C LYS A 127 22.96 17.40 -22.06
N PHE A 128 23.38 18.63 -21.77
CA PHE A 128 24.61 18.90 -21.04
C PHE A 128 24.28 19.00 -19.56
N GLU A 129 25.12 18.39 -18.74
CA GLU A 129 25.09 18.46 -17.30
C GLU A 129 25.95 19.66 -16.87
N MET A 130 25.29 20.68 -16.34
CA MET A 130 25.87 21.91 -15.85
C MET A 130 26.01 21.84 -14.34
N ILE A 131 27.18 22.18 -13.84
CA ILE A 131 27.48 22.18 -12.40
C ILE A 131 27.21 23.58 -11.88
N SER A 132 26.18 23.70 -11.05
CA SER A 132 25.83 24.93 -10.34
C SER A 132 26.40 24.94 -8.94
N ILE A 133 26.93 26.08 -8.49
CA ILE A 133 27.43 26.28 -7.11
C ILE A 133 26.52 27.18 -6.27
N GLY A 134 25.37 27.59 -6.82
CA GLY A 134 24.45 28.49 -6.15
C GLY A 134 23.25 28.85 -7.02
N ALA A 135 22.10 29.01 -6.37
CA ALA A 135 20.84 29.41 -6.97
C ALA A 135 20.33 30.68 -6.28
N TYR A 136 19.86 31.66 -7.05
CA TYR A 136 19.54 33.00 -6.57
C TYR A 136 18.18 33.47 -7.10
N LYS A 137 17.49 34.29 -6.30
CA LYS A 137 16.19 34.86 -6.66
C LYS A 137 16.31 36.08 -7.56
N SER A 138 17.36 36.88 -7.33
CA SER A 138 17.61 38.12 -8.06
C SER A 138 18.88 38.05 -8.91
N TRP A 139 18.88 38.80 -10.01
CA TRP A 139 20.04 38.91 -10.90
C TRP A 139 21.22 39.60 -10.20
N GLY A 140 20.95 40.61 -9.36
CA GLY A 140 21.99 41.36 -8.65
C GLY A 140 22.78 40.50 -7.66
N GLU A 141 22.09 39.64 -6.89
CA GLU A 141 22.75 38.67 -6.00
C GLU A 141 23.64 37.70 -6.80
N ALA A 142 23.09 37.16 -7.89
CA ALA A 142 23.82 36.22 -8.74
C ALA A 142 25.08 36.85 -9.34
N ILE A 143 25.03 38.10 -9.79
CA ILE A 143 26.20 38.82 -10.34
C ILE A 143 27.27 39.08 -9.27
N LYS A 144 26.85 39.47 -8.06
CA LYS A 144 27.78 39.72 -6.96
C LYS A 144 28.58 38.46 -6.61
N ASP A 145 27.91 37.30 -6.55
CA ASP A 145 28.57 36.04 -6.23
C ASP A 145 29.24 35.39 -7.45
N LEU A 146 28.82 35.72 -8.68
CA LEU A 146 29.50 35.30 -9.91
C LEU A 146 30.95 35.80 -9.93
N GLN A 147 31.18 37.05 -9.51
CA GLN A 147 32.54 37.60 -9.48
C GLN A 147 33.43 36.79 -8.53
N LYS A 148 32.93 36.46 -7.33
CA LYS A 148 33.64 35.60 -6.38
C LYS A 148 33.88 34.20 -6.93
N ALA A 149 32.90 33.63 -7.62
CA ALA A 149 33.03 32.32 -8.25
C ALA A 149 34.12 32.30 -9.33
N ARG A 150 34.24 33.38 -10.11
CA ARG A 150 35.29 33.51 -11.12
C ARG A 150 36.69 33.60 -10.53
N GLU A 151 36.82 34.27 -9.39
CA GLU A 151 38.09 34.43 -8.69
C GLU A 151 38.49 33.16 -7.92
N ALA A 152 37.53 32.49 -7.27
CA ALA A 152 37.82 31.41 -6.33
C ALA A 152 37.65 30.00 -6.92
N VAL A 153 36.85 29.84 -7.98
CA VAL A 153 36.45 28.53 -8.51
C VAL A 153 36.87 28.36 -9.96
N GLU A 154 36.26 29.13 -10.86
CA GLU A 154 36.43 28.96 -12.30
C GLU A 154 36.21 30.30 -13.01
N ALA A 155 37.28 30.87 -13.59
CA ALA A 155 37.27 32.18 -14.22
C ALA A 155 36.22 32.31 -15.35
N THR A 156 35.90 31.19 -15.99
CA THR A 156 34.93 31.14 -17.10
C THR A 156 33.48 31.04 -16.64
N SER A 157 33.19 31.02 -15.33
CA SER A 157 31.83 30.87 -14.79
C SER A 157 30.81 31.83 -15.40
N TRP A 158 29.56 31.38 -15.53
CA TRP A 158 28.45 32.16 -16.10
C TRP A 158 27.14 31.93 -15.35
N ILE A 159 26.13 32.75 -15.62
CA ILE A 159 24.79 32.58 -15.06
C ILE A 159 23.91 31.84 -16.05
N TYR A 160 23.25 30.79 -15.60
CA TYR A 160 22.18 30.10 -16.30
C TYR A 160 20.83 30.54 -15.73
N ILE A 161 19.90 30.89 -16.62
CA ILE A 161 18.53 31.26 -16.26
C ILE A 161 17.64 30.04 -16.53
N LYS A 162 17.16 29.41 -15.47
CA LYS A 162 16.27 28.26 -15.58
C LYS A 162 14.90 28.72 -16.12
N GLY A 163 14.45 28.09 -17.20
CA GLY A 163 13.19 28.42 -17.87
C GLY A 163 13.31 29.22 -19.19
N GLN A 164 14.53 29.48 -19.66
CA GLN A 164 14.82 29.99 -21.02
C GLN A 164 15.20 28.87 -22.00
#